data_AF-A0A346TP50-F1
#
_entry.id   AF-A0A346TP50-F1
#
_cell.length_a   1.000
_cell.length_b   1.000
_cell.length_c   1.000
_cell.angle_alpha   90.00
_cell.angle_beta   90.00
_cell.angle_gamma   90.00
#
_symmetry.space_group_name_H-M   'P 1'
#
loop_
_entity.id
_entity.type
_entity.pdbx_description
1 polymer ?
#
loop_
_entity_poly.entity_id
_entity_poly.type
_entity_poly.pdbx_seq_one_letter_code
_entity_poly.pdbx_strand_id
1 'polypeptide(L)'
;MEHKSARKVLSENLERLMKEKNVTQVELSEAIGVSQSTVSNWLKELKYPRITAIQLLADYFNVPKSKITEDKNEHVQQDNLAAHLDGDFSEEELAKIREFAEMVRKSRDK
;
A
#
# COMPACT_ATOMS: atom_id res chain seq x y z
N MET A 1 -5.99 -18.15 2.12
CA MET A 1 -5.68 -16.91 1.38
C MET A 1 -4.30 -17.08 0.79
N GLU A 2 -4.09 -16.74 -0.47
CA GLU A 2 -2.78 -16.87 -1.12
C GLU A 2 -1.88 -15.71 -0.68
N HIS A 3 -0.73 -16.04 -0.06
CA HIS A 3 0.26 -15.02 0.31
C HIS A 3 1.04 -14.58 -0.93
N LYS A 4 0.91 -13.31 -1.31
CA LYS A 4 1.66 -12.75 -2.43
C LYS A 4 3.12 -12.54 -2.06
N SER A 5 4.03 -12.81 -3.00
CA SER A 5 5.43 -12.44 -2.81
C SER A 5 5.60 -10.92 -2.83
N ALA A 6 6.61 -10.39 -2.13
CA ALA A 6 6.90 -8.94 -2.16
C ALA A 6 7.10 -8.40 -3.59
N ARG A 7 7.67 -9.20 -4.49
CA ARG A 7 7.82 -8.85 -5.91
C ARG A 7 6.47 -8.75 -6.62
N LYS A 8 5.55 -9.67 -6.33
CA LYS A 8 4.19 -9.65 -6.87
C LYS A 8 3.44 -8.40 -6.43
N VAL A 9 3.45 -8.12 -5.13
CA VAL A 9 2.82 -6.93 -4.54
C VAL A 9 3.34 -5.65 -5.18
N LEU A 10 4.67 -5.53 -5.28
CA LEU A 10 5.30 -4.36 -5.89
C LEU A 10 4.94 -4.21 -7.37
N SER A 11 4.96 -5.30 -8.14
CA SER A 11 4.57 -5.29 -9.55
C SER A 11 3.13 -4.79 -9.73
N GLU A 12 2.17 -5.38 -9.02
CA GLU A 12 0.76 -5.01 -9.12
C GLU A 12 0.51 -3.56 -8.68
N ASN A 13 1.14 -3.12 -7.60
CA ASN A 13 1.05 -1.75 -7.13
C ASN A 13 1.62 -0.76 -8.15
N LEU A 14 2.77 -1.09 -8.75
CA LEU A 14 3.42 -0.25 -9.75
C LEU A 14 2.58 -0.16 -11.03
N GLU A 15 2.07 -1.28 -11.55
CA GLU A 15 1.15 -1.28 -12.69
C GLU A 15 -0.09 -0.42 -12.43
N ARG A 16 -0.66 -0.53 -11.24
CA ARG A 16 -1.82 0.26 -10.83
C ARG A 16 -1.50 1.75 -10.82
N LEU A 17 -0.39 2.16 -10.20
CA LEU A 17 0.02 3.58 -10.14
C LEU A 17 0.29 4.14 -11.54
N MET A 18 0.92 3.36 -12.42
CA MET A 18 1.15 3.73 -13.82
C MET A 18 -0.16 3.93 -14.58
N LYS A 19 -1.14 3.04 -14.40
CA LYS A 19 -2.48 3.17 -14.99
C LYS A 19 -3.24 4.40 -14.45
N GLU A 20 -3.21 4.61 -13.13
CA GLU A 20 -3.87 5.75 -12.47
C GLU A 20 -3.33 7.11 -12.95
N LYS A 21 -2.04 7.18 -13.27
CA LYS A 21 -1.38 8.39 -13.77
C LYS A 21 -1.27 8.45 -15.30
N ASN A 22 -1.73 7.42 -16.02
CA ASN A 22 -1.55 7.27 -17.47
C ASN A 22 -0.09 7.44 -17.92
N VAL A 23 0.83 6.74 -17.24
CA VAL A 23 2.28 6.80 -17.47
C VAL A 23 2.77 5.47 -18.05
N THR A 24 3.60 5.53 -19.08
CA THR A 24 4.26 4.38 -19.70
C THR A 24 5.54 3.97 -18.98
N GLN A 25 6.05 2.76 -19.25
CA GLN A 25 7.31 2.29 -18.66
C GLN A 25 8.50 3.16 -19.07
N VAL A 26 8.47 3.69 -20.30
CA VAL A 26 9.52 4.56 -20.85
C VAL A 26 9.55 5.86 -20.06
N GLU A 27 8.42 6.56 -20.00
CA GLU A 27 8.30 7.84 -19.27
C GLU A 27 8.67 7.69 -17.80
N LEU A 28 8.20 6.64 -17.13
CA LEU A 28 8.57 6.36 -15.74
C LEU A 28 10.09 6.17 -15.61
N SER A 29 10.69 5.38 -16.50
CA SER A 29 12.12 5.08 -16.43
C SER A 29 12.99 6.32 -16.63
N GLU A 30 12.60 7.19 -17.57
CA GLU A 30 13.27 8.46 -17.83
C GLU A 30 13.13 9.42 -16.63
N ALA A 31 11.92 9.52 -16.07
CA ALA A 31 11.65 10.42 -14.95
C ALA A 31 12.43 10.08 -13.68
N ILE A 32 12.63 8.78 -13.40
CA ILE A 32 13.37 8.33 -12.21
C ILE A 32 14.84 7.99 -12.49
N GLY A 33 15.32 8.24 -13.71
CA GLY A 33 16.73 8.07 -14.08
C GLY A 33 17.22 6.61 -14.09
N VAL A 34 16.38 5.65 -14.50
CA VAL A 34 16.76 4.23 -14.67
C VAL A 34 16.49 3.75 -16.08
N SER A 35 17.04 2.59 -16.46
CA SER A 35 16.72 2.01 -17.76
C SER A 35 15.27 1.47 -17.81
N GLN A 36 14.62 1.53 -18.97
CA GLN A 36 13.32 0.89 -19.19
C GLN A 36 13.35 -0.62 -18.83
N SER A 37 14.47 -1.30 -19.11
CA SER A 37 14.66 -2.71 -18.75
C SER A 37 14.61 -2.95 -17.24
N THR A 38 15.07 -1.97 -16.45
CA THR A 38 15.00 -2.01 -14.98
C THR A 38 13.55 -1.97 -14.52
N VAL A 39 12.75 -1.05 -15.05
CA VAL A 39 11.31 -0.96 -14.76
C VAL A 39 10.59 -2.24 -15.21
N SER A 40 10.88 -2.74 -16.41
CA SER A 40 10.31 -4.00 -16.90
C SER A 40 10.65 -5.19 -16.01
N ASN A 41 11.87 -5.25 -15.44
CA ASN A 41 12.25 -6.32 -14.53
C ASN A 41 11.47 -6.28 -13.22
N TRP A 42 11.09 -5.09 -12.74
CA TRP A 42 10.24 -4.94 -11.55
C TRP A 42 8.81 -5.39 -11.84
N LEU A 43 8.24 -4.99 -12.98
CA LEU A 43 6.90 -5.37 -13.40
C LEU A 43 6.77 -6.87 -13.71
N LYS A 44 7.80 -7.49 -14.28
CA LYS A 44 7.85 -8.93 -14.54
C LYS A 44 8.25 -9.76 -13.32
N GLU A 45 8.35 -9.14 -12.14
CA GLU A 45 8.71 -9.80 -10.89
C GLU A 45 10.09 -10.48 -10.94
N LEU A 46 10.99 -10.07 -11.83
CA LEU A 46 12.33 -10.66 -11.98
C LEU A 46 13.31 -10.10 -10.95
N LYS A 47 13.16 -8.82 -10.61
CA LYS A 47 14.00 -8.12 -9.62
C LYS A 47 13.13 -7.30 -8.68
N TYR A 48 13.67 -7.02 -7.50
CA TYR A 48 13.09 -6.08 -6.56
C TYR A 48 13.91 -4.78 -6.53
N PRO A 49 13.29 -3.59 -6.56
CA PRO A 49 14.00 -2.31 -6.48
C PRO A 49 14.73 -2.15 -5.15
N ARG A 50 15.90 -1.49 -5.18
CA ARG A 50 16.59 -1.06 -3.96
C ARG A 50 15.84 0.09 -3.30
N ILE A 51 16.13 0.37 -2.02
CA ILE A 51 15.47 1.41 -1.24
C ILE A 51 15.49 2.80 -1.92
N THR A 52 16.58 3.14 -2.60
CA THR A 52 16.72 4.39 -3.37
C THR A 52 15.71 4.45 -4.52
N ALA A 53 15.56 3.36 -5.27
CA ALA A 53 14.58 3.29 -6.35
C ALA A 53 13.14 3.33 -5.81
N ILE A 54 12.88 2.72 -4.65
CA ILE A 54 11.57 2.81 -3.99
C ILE A 54 11.26 4.27 -3.58
N GLN A 55 12.25 5.02 -3.09
CA GLN A 55 12.09 6.46 -2.82
C GLN A 55 11.75 7.23 -4.10
N LEU A 56 12.50 7.03 -5.18
CA LEU A 56 12.25 7.72 -6.45
C LEU A 56 10.85 7.43 -7.01
N LEU A 57 10.38 6.18 -6.91
CA LEU A 57 9.02 5.81 -7.31
C LEU A 57 7.99 6.52 -6.42
N ALA A 58 8.20 6.54 -5.09
CA ALA A 58 7.32 7.21 -4.14
C ALA A 58 7.21 8.71 -4.44
N ASP A 59 8.33 9.36 -4.70
CA ASP A 59 8.40 10.79 -5.04
C ASP A 59 7.71 11.07 -6.38
N TYR A 60 7.98 10.27 -7.41
CA TYR A 60 7.38 10.41 -8.73
C TYR A 60 5.84 10.29 -8.70
N PHE A 61 5.33 9.28 -8.01
CA PHE A 61 3.88 9.07 -7.90
C PHE A 61 3.22 9.93 -6.82
N ASN A 62 4.01 10.63 -5.99
CA ASN A 62 3.57 11.38 -4.82
C ASN A 62 2.73 10.52 -3.85
N VAL A 63 3.29 9.38 -3.44
CA VAL A 63 2.66 8.41 -2.54
C VAL A 63 3.64 7.91 -1.48
N PRO A 64 3.20 7.45 -0.30
CA PRO A 64 4.09 6.79 0.64
C PRO A 64 4.63 5.47 0.07
N LYS A 65 5.84 5.06 0.50
CA LYS A 65 6.48 3.80 0.06
C LYS A 65 5.59 2.58 0.25
N SER A 66 4.80 2.55 1.32
CA SER A 66 3.84 1.49 1.62
C SER A 66 2.86 1.25 0.47
N LYS A 67 2.46 2.31 -0.27
CA LYS A 67 1.57 2.20 -1.43
C LYS A 67 2.20 1.42 -2.60
N ILE A 68 3.51 1.25 -2.57
CA ILE A 68 4.32 0.52 -3.54
C ILE A 68 4.65 -0.87 -2.99
N THR A 69 5.02 -0.97 -1.71
CA THR A 69 5.62 -2.19 -1.14
C THR A 69 4.65 -3.12 -0.41
N GLU A 70 3.50 -2.63 0.05
CA GLU A 70 2.57 -3.38 0.91
C GLU A 70 1.33 -3.84 0.15
N ASP A 71 0.81 -5.02 0.52
CA ASP A 71 -0.45 -5.51 -0.01
C ASP A 71 -1.60 -4.81 0.72
N LYS A 72 -2.52 -4.19 -0.04
CA LYS A 72 -3.71 -3.54 0.53
C LYS A 72 -4.61 -4.52 1.29
N ASN A 73 -4.56 -5.82 0.96
CA ASN A 73 -5.38 -6.84 1.61
C ASN A 73 -4.81 -7.32 2.95
N GLU A 74 -3.53 -7.06 3.24
CA GLU A 74 -2.92 -7.43 4.53
C GLU A 74 -3.27 -6.44 5.65
N HIS A 75 -3.76 -5.24 5.30
CA HIS A 75 -4.10 -4.16 6.24
C HIS A 75 -5.50 -4.24 6.86
N VAL A 76 -6.24 -5.35 6.68
CA VAL A 76 -7.49 -5.57 7.45
C VAL A 76 -7.21 -5.81 8.94
N GLN A 77 -5.94 -5.97 9.35
CA GLN A 77 -5.56 -6.28 10.74
C GLN A 77 -5.08 -5.10 11.59
N GLN A 78 -4.96 -3.88 11.05
CA GLN A 78 -4.69 -2.69 11.85
C GLN A 78 -5.63 -1.54 11.47
N ASP A 79 -6.92 -1.77 11.68
CA ASP A 79 -7.87 -0.68 11.96
C ASP A 79 -7.47 -0.01 13.29
N ASN A 80 -6.42 0.80 13.28
CA ASN A 80 -6.23 1.85 14.27
C ASN A 80 -7.23 2.97 13.96
N LEU A 81 -8.53 2.66 14.09
CA LEU A 81 -9.63 3.64 14.19
C LEU A 81 -9.33 4.72 15.24
N ALA A 82 -8.42 4.45 16.18
CA ALA A 82 -8.00 5.36 17.24
C ALA A 82 -6.92 6.40 16.86
N ALA A 83 -6.21 6.27 15.72
CA ALA A 83 -5.03 7.12 15.47
C ALA A 83 -5.35 8.53 14.91
N HIS A 84 -6.59 8.80 14.53
CA HIS A 84 -7.05 10.12 14.04
C HIS A 84 -8.18 10.73 14.87
N LEU A 85 -8.49 10.13 16.02
CA LEU A 85 -9.36 10.73 17.02
C LEU A 85 -8.45 11.60 17.89
N ASP A 86 -8.36 12.89 17.60
CA ASP A 86 -7.73 13.86 18.51
C ASP A 86 -8.28 13.59 19.92
N GLY A 87 -7.37 13.40 20.88
CA GLY A 87 -7.54 12.57 22.09
C GLY A 87 -8.52 13.07 23.17
N ASP A 88 -9.76 13.34 22.81
CA ASP A 88 -10.83 13.82 23.71
C ASP A 88 -11.85 12.75 24.10
N PHE A 89 -11.49 11.46 24.06
CA PHE A 89 -12.38 10.37 24.50
C PHE A 89 -11.98 9.89 25.89
N SER A 90 -12.93 9.88 26.81
CA SER A 90 -12.79 9.23 28.11
C SER A 90 -12.69 7.70 27.96
N GLU A 91 -12.15 7.04 28.99
CA GLU A 91 -12.06 5.57 29.05
C GLU A 91 -13.43 4.89 28.84
N GLU A 92 -14.51 5.51 29.31
CA GLU A 92 -15.88 5.00 29.12
C GLU A 92 -16.34 5.08 27.66
N GLU A 93 -15.99 6.15 26.96
CA GLU A 93 -16.35 6.34 25.55
C GLU A 93 -15.55 5.38 24.65
N LEU A 94 -14.27 5.18 24.97
CA LEU A 94 -13.44 4.18 24.29
C LEU A 94 -13.95 2.76 24.52
N ALA A 95 -14.44 2.45 25.72
CA ALA A 95 -15.06 1.15 26.01
C ALA A 95 -16.32 0.91 25.16
N LYS A 96 -17.19 1.93 25.02
CA LYS A 96 -18.40 1.84 24.17
C LYS A 96 -18.05 1.66 22.70
N ILE A 97 -17.04 2.36 22.20
CA ILE A 97 -16.57 2.22 20.81
C ILE A 97 -16.06 0.79 20.56
N ARG A 98 -15.29 0.23 21.50
CA ARG A 98 -14.79 -1.15 21.42
C ARG A 98 -15.93 -2.17 21.42
N GLU A 99 -16.90 -2.01 22.31
CA GLU A 99 -18.08 -2.88 22.39
C GLU A 99 -18.90 -2.86 21.10
N PHE A 100 -19.14 -1.67 20.53
CA PHE A 100 -19.85 -1.52 19.27
C PHE A 100 -19.11 -2.19 18.10
N ALA A 101 -17.79 -2.00 18.02
CA ALA A 101 -16.97 -2.65 17.00
C ALA A 101 -17.01 -4.18 17.09
N GLU A 102 -17.01 -4.74 18.31
CA GLU A 102 -17.21 -6.18 18.51
C GLU A 102 -18.59 -6.67 18.06
N MET A 103 -19.64 -5.91 18.38
CA MET A 103 -21.02 -6.26 18.01
C MET A 103 -21.17 -6.35 16.48
N VAL A 104 -20.64 -5.37 15.75
CA VAL A 104 -20.70 -5.32 14.29
C VAL A 104 -19.95 -6.50 13.66
N ARG A 105 -18.77 -6.86 14.18
CA ARG A 105 -18.02 -8.04 13.72
C ARG A 105 -18.81 -9.32 13.92
N LYS A 106 -19.39 -9.53 15.10
CA LYS A 106 -20.24 -10.71 15.40
C LYS A 106 -21.49 -10.80 14.52
N SER A 107 -21.98 -9.67 14.01
CA SER A 107 -23.14 -9.63 13.10
C SER A 107 -22.80 -9.93 11.63
N ARG A 108 -21.53 -9.81 11.22
CA ARG A 108 -21.06 -10.07 9.85
C ARG A 108 -20.79 -11.54 9.56
N ASP A 109 -20.50 -12.34 10.59
CA ASP A 109 -20.22 -13.78 10.48
C ASP A 109 -21.49 -14.65 10.65
N LYS A 110 -22.69 -14.06 10.52
CA LYS A 110 -23.99 -14.74 10.61
C LYS A 110 -24.79 -14.65 9.32
#